data_AF-A0A243Q4T6-F1
#
_entry.id   AF-A0A243Q4T6-F1
#
_cell.length_a   1.000
_cell.length_b   1.000
_cell.length_c   1.000
_cell.angle_alpha   90.00
_cell.angle_beta   90.00
_cell.angle_gamma   90.00
#
_symmetry.space_group_name_H-M   'P 1'
#
loop_
_entity.id
_entity.type
_entity.pdbx_description
1 polymer ?
#
loop_
_entity_poly.entity_id
_entity_poly.type
_entity_poly.pdbx_seq_one_letter_code
_entity_poly.pdbx_strand_id
1 'polypeptide(L)'
;MTGSPAEFGFSRWGAEIVRLAEPIATRSPNPLAPRARSVARNGGVTLTIDGRSVSGLVQRGGDASMAHLEFDPMTSVTASALRDLLGPSTEPTDDMHRRVVEAAAWSAADLDVADCSCRARGDRCLHILATLYALAAAIDREPALALRLRGFEEPLDGAPADSPSDAGGPTGRTPPRWSALTAFDVRDYWQSGSRADIAR
;
A
#
# COMPACT_ATOMS: atom_id res chain seq x y z
N MET A 1 -23.86 25.72 -9.97
CA MET A 1 -23.31 24.52 -10.63
C MET A 1 -23.04 23.48 -9.56
N THR A 2 -23.97 22.57 -9.33
CA THR A 2 -23.73 21.41 -8.47
C THR A 2 -22.77 20.50 -9.22
N GLY A 3 -21.47 20.59 -8.89
CA GLY A 3 -20.47 19.68 -9.44
C GLY A 3 -20.91 18.25 -9.15
N SER A 4 -20.85 17.37 -10.15
CA SER A 4 -20.93 15.93 -9.85
C SER A 4 -19.88 15.62 -8.77
N PRO A 5 -20.22 14.80 -7.77
CA PRO A 5 -19.24 14.38 -6.77
C PRO A 5 -18.01 13.84 -7.49
N ALA A 6 -16.83 14.11 -6.92
CA ALA A 6 -15.59 13.55 -7.43
C ALA A 6 -15.74 12.04 -7.52
N GLU A 7 -15.46 11.48 -8.70
CA GLU A 7 -15.64 10.05 -8.97
C GLU A 7 -14.71 9.17 -8.11
N PHE A 8 -13.52 9.70 -7.83
CA PHE A 8 -12.50 9.12 -6.97
C PHE A 8 -11.95 10.22 -6.07
N GLY A 9 -11.55 9.86 -4.86
CA GLY A 9 -11.00 10.77 -3.87
C GLY A 9 -12.02 11.77 -3.35
N PHE A 10 -13.25 11.33 -3.09
CA PHE A 10 -14.24 12.20 -2.45
C PHE A 10 -13.99 12.33 -0.94
N SER A 11 -13.35 11.34 -0.31
CA SER A 11 -12.76 11.47 1.03
C SER A 11 -11.38 12.12 0.93
N ARG A 12 -10.94 12.78 2.00
CA ARG A 12 -9.57 13.34 2.04
C ARG A 12 -8.51 12.25 1.93
N TRP A 13 -8.77 11.09 2.51
CA TRP A 13 -7.90 9.91 2.46
C TRP A 13 -7.77 9.35 1.05
N GLY A 14 -8.89 9.17 0.33
CA GLY A 14 -8.88 8.72 -1.07
C GLY A 14 -8.24 9.75 -2.01
N ALA A 15 -8.43 11.04 -1.73
CA ALA A 15 -7.83 12.13 -2.51
C ALA A 15 -6.29 12.09 -2.50
N GLU A 16 -5.67 11.61 -1.43
CA GLU A 16 -4.21 11.44 -1.39
C GLU A 16 -3.72 10.39 -2.40
N ILE A 17 -4.45 9.29 -2.56
CA ILE A 17 -4.12 8.27 -3.56
C ILE A 17 -4.35 8.80 -4.98
N VAL A 18 -5.38 9.60 -5.21
CA VAL A 18 -5.59 10.25 -6.51
C VAL A 18 -4.41 11.17 -6.87
N ARG A 19 -3.79 11.85 -5.89
CA ARG A 19 -2.61 12.69 -6.11
C ARG A 19 -1.38 11.89 -6.54
N LEU A 20 -1.26 10.61 -6.16
CA LEU A 20 -0.21 9.72 -6.66
C LEU A 20 -0.38 9.44 -8.15
N ALA A 21 -1.63 9.21 -8.59
CA ALA A 21 -1.97 8.99 -9.99
C ALA A 21 -1.84 10.29 -10.82
N GLU A 22 -2.13 11.43 -10.21
CA GLU A 22 -2.18 12.76 -10.84
C GLU A 22 -1.35 13.80 -10.08
N PRO A 23 0.00 13.73 -10.16
CA PRO A 23 0.83 14.67 -9.44
C PRO A 23 0.67 16.09 -9.97
N ILE A 24 0.49 17.06 -9.08
CA ILE A 24 0.28 18.48 -9.39
C ILE A 24 1.51 19.09 -10.09
N ALA A 25 2.71 18.54 -9.85
CA ALA A 25 3.97 19.04 -10.43
C ALA A 25 4.16 18.72 -11.92
N THR A 26 3.29 17.89 -12.52
CA THR A 26 3.46 17.47 -13.91
C THR A 26 3.05 18.61 -14.86
N ARG A 27 4.00 19.13 -15.66
CA ARG A 27 3.74 20.21 -16.64
C ARG A 27 2.62 19.86 -17.65
N SER A 28 2.27 18.58 -17.77
CA SER A 28 1.10 18.11 -18.51
C SER A 28 0.46 16.91 -17.79
N PRO A 29 -0.88 16.78 -17.80
CA PRO A 29 -1.56 15.60 -17.28
C PRO A 29 -1.10 14.32 -17.98
N ASN A 30 -1.03 13.20 -17.25
CA ASN A 30 -0.70 11.92 -17.86
C ASN A 30 -1.79 11.52 -18.89
N PRO A 31 -1.46 11.32 -20.18
CA PRO A 31 -2.46 11.04 -21.22
C PRO A 31 -3.20 9.71 -20.99
N LEU A 32 -2.67 8.81 -20.17
CA LEU A 32 -3.31 7.55 -19.82
C LEU A 32 -4.34 7.68 -18.70
N ALA A 33 -4.34 8.77 -17.94
CA ALA A 33 -5.20 8.96 -16.77
C ALA A 33 -6.71 8.84 -17.09
N PRO A 34 -7.27 9.45 -18.16
CA PRO A 34 -8.68 9.28 -18.50
C PRO A 34 -9.06 7.81 -18.75
N ARG A 35 -8.18 7.07 -19.41
CA ARG A 35 -8.41 5.66 -19.70
C ARG A 35 -8.27 4.79 -18.45
N ALA A 36 -7.29 5.07 -17.60
CA ALA A 36 -7.10 4.38 -16.33
C ALA A 36 -8.32 4.56 -15.40
N ARG A 37 -8.87 5.78 -15.29
CA ARG A 37 -10.12 6.05 -14.57
C ARG A 37 -11.27 5.20 -15.10
N SER A 38 -11.41 5.11 -16.43
CA SER A 38 -12.44 4.28 -17.05
C SER A 38 -12.31 2.79 -16.72
N VAL A 39 -11.09 2.26 -16.69
CA VAL A 39 -10.84 0.87 -16.29
C VAL A 39 -11.24 0.63 -14.83
N ALA A 40 -10.81 1.51 -13.93
CA ALA A 40 -11.15 1.41 -12.51
C ALA A 40 -12.67 1.50 -12.27
N ARG A 41 -13.33 2.49 -12.88
CA ARG A 41 -14.79 2.71 -12.79
C ARG A 41 -15.59 1.48 -13.17
N ASN A 42 -15.18 0.81 -14.25
CA ASN A 42 -15.90 -0.33 -14.80
C ASN A 42 -15.51 -1.66 -14.15
N GLY A 43 -14.82 -1.64 -13.00
CA GLY A 43 -14.42 -2.85 -12.28
C GLY A 43 -13.32 -3.66 -12.96
N GLY A 44 -12.54 -3.05 -13.85
CA GLY A 44 -11.46 -3.72 -14.59
C GLY A 44 -10.21 -4.03 -13.76
N VAL A 45 -10.25 -3.77 -12.44
CA VAL A 45 -9.15 -4.02 -11.50
C VAL A 45 -9.67 -4.87 -10.35
N THR A 46 -9.02 -6.00 -10.11
CA THR A 46 -9.19 -6.77 -8.87
C THR A 46 -8.03 -6.43 -7.93
N LEU A 47 -8.33 -5.88 -6.76
CA LEU A 47 -7.34 -5.50 -5.76
C LEU A 47 -7.14 -6.62 -4.73
N THR A 48 -5.88 -6.90 -4.45
CA THR A 48 -5.46 -7.68 -3.27
C THR A 48 -4.61 -6.77 -2.41
N ILE A 49 -4.93 -6.67 -1.12
CA ILE A 49 -4.24 -5.80 -0.17
C ILE A 49 -3.69 -6.64 0.97
N ASP A 50 -2.40 -6.49 1.23
CA ASP A 50 -1.66 -7.19 2.27
C ASP A 50 -0.73 -6.22 2.97
N GLY A 51 -1.09 -5.83 4.20
CA GLY A 51 -0.40 -4.77 4.95
C GLY A 51 -0.25 -3.48 4.14
N ARG A 52 1.01 -3.09 3.89
CA ARG A 52 1.38 -1.85 3.16
C ARG A 52 1.41 -2.01 1.65
N SER A 53 0.80 -3.06 1.14
CA SER A 53 1.05 -3.48 -0.23
C SER A 53 -0.20 -3.87 -0.97
N VAL A 54 -0.22 -3.47 -2.23
CA VAL A 54 -1.38 -3.57 -3.09
C VAL A 54 -0.97 -4.20 -4.39
N SER A 55 -1.64 -5.29 -4.74
CA SER A 55 -1.56 -5.88 -6.07
C SER A 55 -2.86 -5.63 -6.80
N GLY A 56 -2.77 -5.06 -8.01
CA GLY A 56 -3.90 -4.83 -8.90
C GLY A 56 -3.80 -5.75 -10.11
N LEU A 57 -4.68 -6.74 -10.19
CA LEU A 57 -4.86 -7.53 -11.41
C LEU A 57 -5.77 -6.74 -12.35
N VAL A 58 -5.19 -6.18 -13.40
CA VAL A 58 -5.90 -5.35 -14.37
C VAL A 58 -6.19 -6.17 -15.62
N GLN A 59 -7.47 -6.36 -15.90
CA GLN A 59 -7.94 -7.10 -17.08
C GLN A 59 -8.18 -6.12 -18.23
N ARG A 60 -7.59 -6.42 -19.39
CA ARG A 60 -7.78 -5.61 -20.60
C ARG A 60 -7.90 -6.50 -21.83
N GLY A 61 -9.13 -6.68 -22.30
CA GLY A 61 -9.39 -7.61 -23.40
C GLY A 61 -9.08 -9.03 -22.96
N GLY A 62 -8.26 -9.75 -23.75
CA GLY A 62 -7.81 -11.11 -23.43
C GLY A 62 -6.51 -11.20 -22.60
N ASP A 63 -5.89 -10.06 -22.26
CA ASP A 63 -4.64 -10.01 -21.50
C ASP A 63 -4.87 -9.47 -20.08
N ALA A 64 -4.10 -9.99 -19.13
CA ALA A 64 -4.04 -9.50 -17.76
C ALA A 64 -2.64 -8.98 -17.42
N SER A 65 -2.56 -7.88 -16.69
CA SER A 65 -1.30 -7.39 -16.13
C SER A 65 -1.45 -7.19 -14.63
N MET A 66 -0.41 -7.53 -13.87
CA MET A 66 -0.33 -7.30 -12.44
C MET A 66 0.43 -6.00 -12.20
N ALA A 67 -0.17 -5.06 -11.49
CA ALA A 67 0.52 -3.90 -10.91
C ALA A 67 0.82 -4.19 -9.44
N HIS A 68 2.00 -3.86 -8.96
CA HIS A 68 2.39 -4.01 -7.57
C HIS A 68 2.83 -2.67 -7.01
N LEU A 69 2.23 -2.30 -5.88
CA LEU A 69 2.47 -1.04 -5.19
C LEU A 69 2.85 -1.34 -3.73
N GLU A 70 3.90 -0.68 -3.25
CA GLU A 70 4.25 -0.67 -1.82
C GLU A 70 4.28 0.76 -1.34
N PHE A 71 3.58 1.01 -0.23
CA PHE A 71 3.47 2.33 0.38
C PHE A 71 4.53 2.52 1.45
N ASP A 72 5.04 3.74 1.53
CA ASP A 72 5.94 4.14 2.61
C ASP A 72 5.24 4.03 3.97
N PRO A 73 5.92 3.62 5.06
CA PRO A 73 5.32 3.65 6.39
C PRO A 73 5.02 5.07 6.85
N MET A 74 4.01 5.26 7.68
CA MET A 74 3.92 6.49 8.49
C MET A 74 4.97 6.48 9.58
N THR A 75 5.35 7.67 10.06
CA THR A 75 6.26 7.78 11.20
C THR A 75 5.57 7.36 12.50
N SER A 76 6.33 6.94 13.51
CA SER A 76 5.78 6.64 14.84
C SER A 76 5.07 7.84 15.46
N VAL A 77 5.56 9.06 15.21
CA VAL A 77 4.92 10.31 15.64
C VAL A 77 3.54 10.47 15.02
N THR A 78 3.44 10.25 13.70
CA THR A 78 2.17 10.28 12.96
C THR A 78 1.19 9.23 13.49
N ALA A 79 1.67 8.00 13.69
CA ALA A 79 0.86 6.90 14.19
C ALA A 79 0.32 7.17 15.60
N SER A 80 1.16 7.68 16.52
CA SER A 80 0.73 8.07 17.86
C SER A 80 -0.32 9.17 17.84
N ALA A 81 -0.07 10.25 17.09
CA ALA A 81 -1.03 11.35 16.96
C ALA A 81 -2.38 10.89 16.39
N LEU A 82 -2.37 9.96 15.43
CA LEU A 82 -3.59 9.37 14.89
C LEU A 82 -4.31 8.47 15.90
N ARG A 83 -3.59 7.66 16.69
CA ARG A 83 -4.20 6.85 17.75
C ARG A 83 -4.88 7.72 18.81
N ASP A 84 -4.25 8.83 19.19
CA ASP A 84 -4.85 9.79 20.13
C ASP A 84 -6.11 10.46 19.55
N LEU A 85 -6.09 10.80 18.25
CA LEU A 85 -7.24 11.39 17.56
C LEU A 85 -8.39 10.39 17.34
N LEU A 86 -8.07 9.13 17.02
CA LEU A 86 -9.04 8.05 16.84
C LEU A 86 -9.68 7.64 18.17
N GLY A 87 -8.89 7.61 19.24
CA GLY A 87 -9.30 7.05 20.52
C GLY A 87 -9.83 5.62 20.33
N PRO A 88 -11.07 5.31 20.77
CA PRO A 88 -11.67 3.99 20.57
C PRO A 88 -12.27 3.77 19.17
N SER A 89 -12.32 4.80 18.31
CA SER A 89 -12.86 4.66 16.94
C SER A 89 -11.88 3.94 16.04
N THR A 90 -12.39 3.06 15.18
CA THR A 90 -11.62 2.43 14.10
C THR A 90 -11.81 3.13 12.75
N GLU A 91 -12.66 4.16 12.68
CA GLU A 91 -13.08 4.80 11.43
C GLU A 91 -12.57 6.25 11.37
N PRO A 92 -11.55 6.55 10.55
CA PRO A 92 -11.00 7.88 10.45
C PRO A 92 -11.88 8.78 9.56
N THR A 93 -12.17 9.99 10.05
CA THR A 93 -12.98 10.97 9.33
C THR A 93 -12.14 12.01 8.59
N ASP A 94 -12.76 12.76 7.67
CA ASP A 94 -12.10 13.88 6.99
C ASP A 94 -11.72 15.02 7.96
N ASP A 95 -12.46 15.20 9.05
CA ASP A 95 -12.09 16.15 10.10
C ASP A 95 -10.81 15.73 10.81
N MET A 96 -10.64 14.43 11.08
CA MET A 96 -9.42 13.91 11.68
C MET A 96 -8.23 14.06 10.75
N HIS A 97 -8.41 13.79 9.45
CA HIS A 97 -7.39 14.10 8.44
C HIS A 97 -7.02 15.59 8.46
N ARG A 98 -7.99 16.50 8.57
CA ARG A 98 -7.72 17.94 8.68
C ARG A 98 -6.83 18.24 9.90
N ARG A 99 -7.21 17.73 11.07
CA ARG A 99 -6.54 18.02 12.34
C ARG A 99 -5.11 17.47 12.38
N VAL A 100 -4.86 16.29 11.83
CA VAL A 100 -3.50 15.72 11.80
C VAL A 100 -2.57 16.47 10.84
N VAL A 101 -3.09 16.97 9.72
CA VAL A 101 -2.36 17.85 8.79
C VAL A 101 -2.06 19.20 9.45
N GLU A 102 -3.05 19.81 10.11
CA GLU A 102 -2.88 21.09 10.83
C GLU A 102 -1.87 20.96 12.00
N ALA A 103 -1.80 19.80 12.64
CA ALA A 103 -0.81 19.48 13.66
C ALA A 103 0.60 19.19 13.10
N ALA A 104 0.79 19.24 11.78
CA ALA A 104 2.04 18.89 11.08
C ALA A 104 2.56 17.47 11.39
N ALA A 105 1.68 16.59 11.85
CA ALA A 105 2.01 15.20 12.14
C ALA A 105 1.78 14.29 10.93
N TRP A 106 1.15 14.77 9.87
CA TRP A 106 0.85 14.00 8.65
C TRP A 106 1.86 14.26 7.52
N SER A 107 2.32 13.19 6.89
CA SER A 107 3.03 13.22 5.60
C SER A 107 2.15 12.60 4.52
N ALA A 108 2.17 13.18 3.32
CA ALA A 108 1.41 12.64 2.20
C ALA A 108 1.87 11.20 1.86
N ALA A 109 0.94 10.40 1.35
CA ALA A 109 1.23 9.10 0.73
C ALA A 109 2.36 9.20 -0.32
N ASP A 110 3.32 8.28 -0.28
CA ASP A 110 4.26 8.03 -1.37
C ASP A 110 4.39 6.51 -1.62
N LEU A 111 5.03 6.13 -2.73
CA LEU A 111 5.26 4.74 -3.11
C LEU A 111 6.75 4.40 -2.99
N ASP A 112 7.08 3.43 -2.14
CA ASP A 112 8.42 2.83 -2.08
C ASP A 112 8.68 1.98 -3.34
N VAL A 113 7.63 1.30 -3.83
CA VAL A 113 7.68 0.46 -5.03
C VAL A 113 6.44 0.72 -5.89
N ALA A 114 6.67 0.88 -7.19
CA ALA A 114 5.62 0.89 -8.20
C ALA A 114 6.11 0.10 -9.42
N ASP A 115 5.65 -1.15 -9.54
CA ASP A 115 6.00 -2.02 -10.65
C ASP A 115 4.76 -2.53 -11.39
N CYS A 116 4.98 -3.04 -12.60
CA CYS A 116 3.94 -3.73 -13.34
C CYS A 116 4.53 -4.78 -14.29
N SER A 117 3.84 -5.91 -14.41
CA SER A 117 4.19 -7.00 -15.32
C SER A 117 3.97 -6.68 -16.81
N CYS A 118 3.45 -5.50 -17.14
CA CYS A 118 3.20 -5.11 -18.52
C CYS A 118 4.48 -4.72 -19.26
N ARG A 119 4.41 -4.63 -20.59
CA ARG A 119 5.57 -4.28 -21.42
C ARG A 119 5.98 -2.81 -21.34
N ALA A 120 5.12 -1.95 -20.78
CA ALA A 120 5.46 -0.54 -20.62
C ALA A 120 6.53 -0.41 -19.52
N ARG A 121 7.64 0.25 -19.84
CA ARG A 121 8.72 0.48 -18.89
C ARG A 121 8.45 1.81 -18.19
N GLY A 122 8.10 1.77 -16.90
CA GLY A 122 7.88 2.95 -16.08
C GLY A 122 6.87 2.71 -14.95
N ASP A 123 6.97 3.55 -13.92
CA ASP A 123 6.12 3.61 -12.72
C ASP A 123 4.72 4.20 -13.00
N ARG A 124 4.44 4.62 -14.24
CA ARG A 124 3.20 5.32 -14.62
C ARG A 124 2.51 4.72 -15.85
N CYS A 125 2.54 3.40 -15.95
CA CYS A 125 1.73 2.70 -16.95
C CYS A 125 0.23 2.77 -16.63
N LEU A 126 -0.61 2.44 -17.62
CA LEU A 126 -2.07 2.42 -17.45
C LEU A 126 -2.53 1.55 -16.27
N HIS A 127 -1.87 0.41 -16.03
CA HIS A 127 -2.28 -0.55 -15.00
C HIS A 127 -1.99 -0.02 -13.59
N ILE A 128 -0.84 0.64 -13.38
CA ILE A 128 -0.51 1.29 -12.10
C ILE A 128 -1.54 2.40 -11.82
N LEU A 129 -1.80 3.27 -12.80
CA LEU A 129 -2.80 4.34 -12.63
C LEU A 129 -4.19 3.78 -12.35
N ALA A 130 -4.62 2.74 -13.07
CA ALA A 130 -5.93 2.11 -12.84
C ALA A 130 -6.01 1.49 -11.44
N THR A 131 -4.92 0.89 -10.97
CA THR A 131 -4.80 0.33 -9.62
C THR A 131 -4.90 1.42 -8.56
N LEU A 132 -4.22 2.57 -8.75
CA LEU A 132 -4.33 3.72 -7.86
C LEU A 132 -5.76 4.29 -7.80
N TYR A 133 -6.47 4.42 -8.92
CA TYR A 133 -7.87 4.85 -8.91
C TYR A 133 -8.80 3.84 -8.23
N ALA A 134 -8.63 2.55 -8.52
CA ALA A 134 -9.41 1.50 -7.86
C ALA A 134 -9.16 1.51 -6.35
N LEU A 135 -7.91 1.75 -5.93
CA LEU A 135 -7.54 1.84 -4.53
C LEU A 135 -8.12 3.09 -3.87
N ALA A 136 -8.11 4.24 -4.56
CA ALA A 136 -8.77 5.45 -4.09
C ALA A 136 -10.28 5.20 -3.85
N ALA A 137 -10.96 4.51 -4.76
CA ALA A 137 -12.37 4.11 -4.57
C ALA A 137 -12.58 3.12 -3.42
N ALA A 138 -11.59 2.29 -3.09
CA ALA A 138 -11.65 1.39 -1.94
C ALA A 138 -11.50 2.18 -0.62
N ILE A 139 -10.53 3.09 -0.56
CA ILE A 139 -10.30 3.96 0.61
C ILE A 139 -11.46 4.92 0.84
N ASP A 140 -12.03 5.46 -0.23
CA ASP A 140 -13.23 6.30 -0.16
C ASP A 140 -14.41 5.58 0.51
N ARG A 141 -14.50 4.25 0.36
CA ARG A 141 -15.52 3.42 1.03
C ARG A 141 -15.11 2.97 2.43
N GLU A 142 -13.82 2.78 2.67
CA GLU A 142 -13.24 2.34 3.94
C GLU A 142 -11.99 3.17 4.27
N PRO A 143 -12.13 4.37 4.87
CA PRO A 143 -11.00 5.26 5.13
C PRO A 143 -9.90 4.65 6.01
N ALA A 144 -10.24 3.70 6.89
CA ALA A 144 -9.29 2.94 7.71
C ALA A 144 -8.23 2.21 6.86
N LEU A 145 -8.55 1.87 5.61
CA LEU A 145 -7.63 1.23 4.68
C LEU A 145 -6.39 2.09 4.39
N ALA A 146 -6.54 3.43 4.34
CA ALA A 146 -5.40 4.32 4.14
C ALA A 146 -4.39 4.24 5.30
N LEU A 147 -4.89 4.08 6.54
CA LEU A 147 -4.04 3.93 7.72
C LEU A 147 -3.33 2.58 7.73
N ARG A 148 -4.05 1.50 7.39
CA ARG A 148 -3.49 0.14 7.28
C ARG A 148 -2.39 0.07 6.24
N LEU A 149 -2.58 0.69 5.07
CA LEU A 149 -1.57 0.77 4.02
C LEU A 149 -0.29 1.49 4.44
N ARG A 150 -0.37 2.35 5.46
CA ARG A 150 0.75 3.11 5.99
C ARG A 150 1.33 2.48 7.28
N GLY A 151 0.91 1.26 7.65
CA GLY A 151 1.45 0.54 8.80
C GLY A 151 0.88 0.98 10.16
N PHE A 152 -0.33 1.54 10.21
CA PHE A 152 -0.92 2.04 11.46
C PHE A 152 -1.09 0.97 12.56
N GLU A 153 -1.34 -0.28 12.17
CA GLU A 153 -1.47 -1.42 13.08
C GLU A 153 -0.12 -1.97 13.54
N GLU A 154 0.99 -1.54 12.93
CA GLU A 154 2.33 -1.96 13.34
C GLU A 154 2.69 -1.36 14.71
N PRO A 155 3.41 -2.11 15.57
CA PRO A 155 3.93 -1.59 16.82
C PRO A 155 4.77 -0.32 16.60
N LEU A 156 4.56 0.70 17.43
CA LEU A 156 5.26 2.00 17.36
C LEU A 156 6.76 1.90 17.56
N ASP A 157 7.13 0.93 18.38
CA ASP A 157 8.49 0.56 18.65
C ASP A 157 8.75 -0.64 17.76
N GLY A 158 9.85 -0.66 16.99
CA GLY A 158 10.31 -1.86 16.30
C GLY A 158 10.73 -3.00 17.24
N ALA A 159 10.07 -3.16 18.39
CA ALA A 159 10.16 -4.27 19.29
C ALA A 159 9.40 -5.45 18.66
N PRO A 160 10.07 -6.58 18.37
CA PRO A 160 9.35 -7.80 18.02
C PRO A 160 8.40 -8.11 19.17
N ALA A 161 7.16 -8.49 18.84
CA ALA A 161 6.18 -8.95 19.82
C ALA A 161 6.86 -9.95 20.76
N ASP A 162 6.85 -9.66 22.06
CA ASP A 162 7.37 -10.52 23.12
C ASP A 162 6.67 -11.88 23.04
N SER A 163 7.25 -12.80 22.29
CA SER A 163 7.10 -14.22 22.54
C SER A 163 8.02 -14.55 23.71
N PRO A 164 7.56 -15.32 24.71
CA PRO A 164 8.40 -15.68 25.84
C PRO A 164 9.67 -16.38 25.32
N SER A 165 10.81 -15.85 25.76
CA SER A 165 12.14 -16.25 25.34
C SER A 165 12.37 -17.75 25.47
N ASP A 166 12.74 -18.39 24.36
CA ASP A 166 13.65 -19.53 24.39
C ASP A 166 14.92 -19.14 23.63
N ALA A 167 16.06 -19.47 24.23
CA ALA A 167 17.35 -18.87 23.99
C ALA A 167 17.97 -19.21 22.61
N GLY A 168 18.62 -18.22 21.98
CA GLY A 168 19.82 -18.45 21.15
C GLY A 168 19.67 -18.56 19.62
N GLY A 169 18.82 -17.77 18.96
CA GLY A 169 18.74 -17.68 17.48
C GLY A 169 19.03 -16.28 16.92
N PRO A 170 19.56 -16.14 15.68
CA PRO A 170 19.95 -14.86 15.11
C PRO A 170 18.77 -13.90 15.02
N THR A 171 19.03 -12.64 15.39
CA THR A 171 18.09 -11.52 15.51
C THR A 171 16.98 -11.56 14.46
N GLY A 172 15.74 -11.77 14.91
CA GLY A 172 14.52 -11.79 14.12
C GLY A 172 14.20 -10.41 13.55
N ARG A 173 14.90 -10.03 12.49
CA ARG A 173 14.42 -9.02 11.56
C ARG A 173 13.50 -9.76 10.59
N THR A 174 12.20 -9.46 10.59
CA THR A 174 11.28 -10.02 9.58
C THR A 174 11.89 -9.76 8.20
N PRO A 175 12.25 -10.80 7.43
CA PRO A 175 12.86 -10.59 6.13
C PRO A 175 11.87 -9.83 5.25
N PRO A 176 12.33 -8.89 4.40
CA PRO A 176 11.45 -8.26 3.43
C PRO A 176 10.84 -9.37 2.57
N ARG A 177 9.51 -9.35 2.48
CA ARG A 177 8.71 -10.35 1.75
C ARG A 177 9.16 -10.53 0.29
N TRP A 178 9.78 -9.50 -0.28
CA TRP A 178 10.53 -9.55 -1.52
C TRP A 178 12.00 -9.26 -1.22
N SER A 179 12.84 -10.28 -1.35
CA SER A 179 14.29 -10.14 -1.38
C SER A 179 14.77 -10.39 -2.80
N ALA A 180 15.69 -9.56 -3.29
CA ALA A 180 16.33 -9.82 -4.58
C ALA A 180 16.93 -11.23 -4.57
N LEU A 181 16.85 -11.96 -5.69
CA LEU A 181 17.38 -13.32 -5.74
C LEU A 181 18.87 -13.39 -5.34
N THR A 182 19.61 -12.31 -5.58
CA THR A 182 21.02 -12.14 -5.20
C THR A 182 21.26 -11.91 -3.70
N ALA A 183 20.23 -11.60 -2.94
CA ALA A 183 20.30 -11.46 -1.48
C ALA A 183 20.23 -12.80 -0.76
N PHE A 184 19.90 -13.89 -1.47
CA PHE A 184 19.93 -15.25 -0.94
C PHE A 184 21.26 -15.93 -1.29
N ASP A 185 21.94 -16.51 -0.29
CA ASP A 185 22.98 -17.50 -0.55
C ASP A 185 22.32 -18.88 -0.75
N VAL A 186 22.65 -19.53 -1.87
CA VAL A 186 22.14 -20.87 -2.20
C VAL A 186 22.52 -21.91 -1.13
N ARG A 187 23.59 -21.67 -0.36
CA ARG A 187 24.06 -22.57 0.70
C ARG A 187 23.16 -22.61 1.92
N ASP A 188 22.41 -21.54 2.17
CA ASP A 188 21.49 -21.45 3.32
C ASP A 188 20.20 -22.24 3.06
N TYR A 189 19.81 -22.37 1.79
CA TYR A 189 18.62 -23.14 1.38
C TYR A 189 18.73 -24.63 1.75
N TRP A 190 19.90 -25.23 1.59
CA TRP A 190 20.13 -26.67 1.81
C TRP A 190 20.36 -27.07 3.28
N GLN A 191 20.56 -26.11 4.19
CA GLN A 191 20.79 -26.40 5.61
C GLN A 191 19.49 -26.64 6.40
N SER A 192 18.33 -26.35 5.80
CA SER A 192 17.00 -26.50 6.43
C SER A 192 16.43 -27.93 6.43
N GLY A 193 17.19 -28.92 5.96
CA GLY A 193 16.72 -30.30 5.82
C GLY A 193 17.59 -31.33 6.53
N SER A 194 17.68 -31.33 7.86
CA SER A 194 18.04 -32.57 8.57
C SER A 194 16.78 -33.42 8.72
N ARG A 195 16.77 -34.55 8.02
CA ARG A 195 15.71 -35.57 8.06
C ARG A 195 15.58 -36.09 9.48
N ALA A 196 14.47 -35.80 10.15
CA ALA A 196 14.04 -36.56 11.32
C ALA A 196 13.75 -38.01 10.89
N ASP A 197 14.36 -38.94 11.62
CA ASP A 197 14.27 -40.39 11.44
C ASP A 197 12.82 -40.89 11.39
N ILE A 198 12.49 -41.65 10.34
CA ILE A 198 11.35 -42.56 10.36
C ILE A 198 11.86 -43.85 11.01
N ALA A 199 11.68 -43.96 12.32
CA ALA A 199 11.85 -45.21 13.04
C ALA A 199 10.75 -46.21 12.61
N ARG A 200 11.16 -47.45 12.35
CA ARG A 200 10.31 -48.57 11.95
C ARG A 200 10.11 -49.52 13.13
#